data_AF-A0A953UIJ8-F1
#
_entry.id   AF-A0A953UIJ8-F1
#
_cell.length_a   1.000
_cell.length_b   1.000
_cell.length_c   1.000
_cell.angle_alpha   90.00
_cell.angle_beta   90.00
_cell.angle_gamma   90.00
#
_symmetry.space_group_name_H-M   'P 1'
#
loop_
_entity.id
_entity.type
_entity.pdbx_description
1 polymer ?
#
loop_
_entity_poly.entity_id
_entity_poly.type
_entity_poly.pdbx_seq_one_letter_code
_entity_poly.pdbx_strand_id
1 'polypeptide(L)'
;MPVLLPTGTYGATTSAVGNWTRAFTARLVNDARVAFSRIATDESLPVDWSGKLGADGNARFGIPGGQPIPGISGITVGDGLTNIGAAGNLYHTVENKYQVQTNFALQSGTHLLKFGGQIMRIQQNARYAGLGGALGSFVFSGGYSGSAYGDFLLDALARKARGAITGTWGQRHWRNAVFVQDDWKLRRNLTLNLGLRWEYISPLYEVADRQLNVDIFTGKLIYPGQSEYGRALYKPYHKQFMPTIG
;
A
#
# COMPACT_ATOMS: atom_id res chain seq x y z
N MET A 1 32.78 15.65 7.08
CA MET A 1 31.59 15.07 7.75
C MET A 1 31.06 13.97 6.85
N PRO A 2 30.56 12.83 7.35
CA PRO A 2 29.99 11.80 6.48
C PRO A 2 28.82 12.39 5.72
N VAL A 3 28.88 12.22 4.40
CA VAL A 3 27.93 12.82 3.45
C VAL A 3 26.71 11.90 3.28
N LEU A 4 26.90 10.59 3.50
CA LEU A 4 25.87 9.56 3.37
C LEU A 4 25.26 9.20 4.75
N LEU A 5 23.93 9.24 4.84
CA LEU A 5 23.17 8.78 6.00
C LEU A 5 22.34 7.55 5.60
N PRO A 6 22.75 6.31 5.95
CA PRO A 6 22.04 5.11 5.55
C PRO A 6 20.71 4.95 6.31
N THR A 7 19.76 4.27 5.68
CA THR A 7 18.50 3.79 6.27
C THR A 7 18.44 2.25 6.20
N GLY A 8 17.70 1.64 7.12
CA GLY A 8 17.41 0.20 7.15
C GLY A 8 15.91 -0.04 7.14
N THR A 9 15.48 -1.18 6.58
CA THR A 9 14.07 -1.57 6.55
C THR A 9 13.86 -2.84 7.38
N TYR A 10 12.94 -2.78 8.34
CA TYR A 10 12.56 -3.93 9.17
C TYR A 10 11.13 -4.36 8.83
N GLY A 11 10.92 -5.67 8.66
CA GLY A 11 9.68 -6.24 8.15
C GLY A 11 9.12 -7.36 9.02
N ALA A 12 8.73 -7.07 10.26
CA ALA A 12 8.20 -8.10 11.15
C ALA A 12 6.86 -8.64 10.61
N THR A 13 6.79 -9.95 10.41
CA THR A 13 5.60 -10.63 9.90
C THR A 13 5.11 -11.65 10.93
N THR A 14 3.80 -11.62 11.21
CA THR A 14 3.13 -12.61 12.04
C THR A 14 1.93 -13.14 11.28
N SER A 15 1.80 -14.45 11.16
CA SER A 15 0.68 -15.08 10.48
C SER A 15 0.18 -16.29 11.26
N ALA A 16 -1.12 -16.54 11.15
CA ALA A 16 -1.78 -17.70 11.72
C ALA A 16 -2.82 -18.20 10.73
N VAL A 17 -2.89 -19.53 10.56
CA VAL A 17 -3.86 -20.17 9.67
C VAL A 17 -4.43 -21.38 10.37
N GLY A 18 -5.76 -21.45 10.42
CA GLY A 18 -6.51 -22.65 10.76
C GLY A 18 -7.19 -23.20 9.52
N ASN A 19 -7.13 -24.52 9.35
CA ASN A 19 -7.85 -25.24 8.31
C ASN A 19 -8.69 -26.34 8.97
N TRP A 20 -9.90 -26.52 8.45
CA TRP A 20 -10.83 -27.55 8.89
C TRP A 20 -11.47 -28.21 7.68
N THR A 21 -11.24 -29.51 7.56
CA THR A 21 -11.77 -30.31 6.46
C THR A 21 -12.70 -31.36 7.01
N ARG A 22 -13.90 -31.47 6.42
CA ARG A 22 -14.91 -32.44 6.84
C ARG A 22 -15.66 -33.00 5.64
N ALA A 23 -15.72 -34.33 5.58
CA ALA A 23 -16.72 -35.03 4.78
C ALA A 23 -18.04 -35.05 5.57
N PHE A 24 -19.04 -34.30 5.11
CA PHE A 24 -20.38 -34.33 5.68
C PHE A 24 -21.16 -35.56 5.26
N THR A 25 -20.90 -36.03 4.03
CA THR A 25 -21.39 -37.30 3.49
C THR A 25 -20.28 -37.91 2.63
N ALA A 26 -20.49 -39.13 2.10
CA ALA A 26 -19.58 -39.73 1.14
C ALA A 26 -19.44 -38.93 -0.18
N ARG A 27 -20.32 -37.93 -0.41
CA ARG A 27 -20.38 -37.14 -1.64
C ARG A 27 -20.11 -35.65 -1.43
N LEU A 28 -20.14 -35.16 -0.18
CA LEU A 28 -19.97 -33.75 0.14
C LEU A 28 -18.80 -33.56 1.09
N VAL A 29 -17.77 -32.88 0.60
CA VAL A 29 -16.59 -32.49 1.37
C VAL A 29 -16.51 -30.99 1.46
N ASN A 30 -16.21 -30.48 2.64
CA ASN A 30 -15.92 -29.08 2.89
C ASN A 30 -14.47 -28.90 3.33
N ASP A 31 -13.85 -27.84 2.83
CA ASP A 31 -12.57 -27.30 3.27
C ASP A 31 -12.80 -25.84 3.69
N ALA A 32 -12.72 -25.57 4.98
CA ALA A 32 -12.85 -24.23 5.54
C ALA A 32 -11.50 -23.75 6.06
N ARG A 33 -11.15 -22.49 5.78
CA ARG A 33 -9.89 -21.87 6.22
C ARG A 33 -10.16 -20.50 6.81
N VAL A 34 -9.56 -20.27 7.98
CA VAL A 34 -9.45 -18.95 8.60
C VAL A 34 -7.98 -18.58 8.64
N ALA A 35 -7.64 -17.37 8.20
CA ALA A 35 -6.28 -16.88 8.17
C ALA A 35 -6.20 -15.45 8.70
N PHE A 36 -5.13 -15.19 9.44
CA PHE A 36 -4.71 -13.87 9.87
C PHE A 36 -3.27 -13.64 9.43
N SER A 37 -2.99 -12.46 8.90
CA SER A 37 -1.62 -12.01 8.65
C SER A 37 -1.46 -10.57 9.07
N ARG A 38 -0.40 -10.28 9.80
CA ARG A 38 0.06 -8.94 10.15
C ARG A 38 1.46 -8.74 9.61
N ILE A 39 1.63 -7.71 8.82
CA ILE A 39 2.93 -7.27 8.31
C ILE A 39 3.16 -5.86 8.83
N ALA A 40 4.23 -5.65 9.59
CA ALA A 40 4.71 -4.34 9.98
C ALA A 40 6.01 -4.05 9.22
N THR A 41 6.04 -2.94 8.51
CA THR A 41 7.24 -2.46 7.81
C THR A 41 7.61 -1.09 8.34
N ASP A 42 8.83 -1.00 8.85
CA ASP A 42 9.43 0.20 9.40
C ASP A 42 10.69 0.55 8.60
N GLU A 43 10.69 1.72 7.98
CA GLU A 43 11.88 2.35 7.46
C GLU A 43 12.52 3.16 8.59
N SER A 44 13.77 2.82 8.92
CA SER A 44 14.49 3.46 10.02
C SER A 44 14.85 4.90 9.68
N LEU A 45 15.00 5.71 10.72
CA LEU A 45 15.55 7.05 10.60
C LEU A 45 16.94 7.01 9.93
N PRO A 46 17.31 8.05 9.15
CA PRO A 46 18.69 8.24 8.72
C PRO A 46 19.60 8.29 9.96
N VAL A 47 20.67 7.50 9.95
CA VAL A 47 21.60 7.45 11.08
C VAL A 47 22.78 8.39 10.83
N ASP A 48 22.93 9.41 11.68
CA ASP A 48 24.15 10.22 11.74
C ASP A 48 25.25 9.49 12.53
N TRP A 49 26.05 8.69 11.84
CA TRP A 49 27.20 7.99 12.46
C TRP A 49 28.27 8.93 13.00
N SER A 50 28.32 10.20 12.55
CA SER A 50 29.28 11.15 13.09
C SER A 50 28.87 11.72 14.44
N GLY A 51 27.58 11.70 14.78
CA GLY A 51 27.03 12.40 15.93
C GLY A 51 27.22 13.92 15.90
N LYS A 52 27.71 14.49 14.78
CA LYS A 52 28.07 15.91 14.65
C LYS A 52 26.96 16.76 14.05
N LEU A 53 25.97 16.17 13.37
CA LEU A 53 24.83 16.93 12.84
C LEU A 53 23.78 17.13 13.93
N GLY A 54 23.50 16.08 14.71
CA GLY A 54 22.56 16.16 15.83
C GLY A 54 21.17 16.64 15.39
N ALA A 55 20.43 17.25 16.33
CA ALA A 55 19.08 17.75 16.11
C ALA A 55 19.01 19.11 15.39
N ASP A 56 20.13 19.77 15.11
CA ASP A 56 20.19 21.13 14.52
C ASP A 56 21.08 21.19 13.27
N GLY A 57 21.29 20.05 12.58
CA GLY A 57 22.17 19.96 11.41
C GLY A 57 21.85 21.01 10.35
N ASN A 58 20.59 21.13 9.92
CA ASN A 58 20.14 22.14 8.97
C ASN A 58 20.49 23.57 9.40
N ALA A 59 20.23 23.91 10.66
CA ALA A 59 20.51 25.26 11.17
C ALA A 59 22.01 25.59 11.15
N ARG A 60 22.88 24.61 11.42
CA ARG A 60 24.34 24.76 11.32
C ARG A 60 24.83 25.06 9.91
N PHE A 61 24.09 24.63 8.89
CA PHE A 61 24.36 24.91 7.48
C PHE A 61 23.50 26.07 6.92
N GLY A 62 22.82 26.84 7.78
CA GLY A 62 22.03 27.99 7.39
C GLY A 62 20.71 27.65 6.69
N ILE A 63 20.23 26.41 6.78
CA ILE A 63 18.95 25.97 6.21
C ILE A 63 17.84 26.23 7.23
N PRO A 64 16.94 27.21 6.99
CA PRO A 64 15.87 27.56 7.92
C PRO A 64 14.70 26.56 7.89
N GLY A 65 13.80 26.62 8.87
CA GLY A 65 12.55 25.83 8.88
C GLY A 65 12.55 24.62 9.82
N GLY A 66 13.60 24.49 10.64
CA GLY A 66 13.75 23.46 11.68
C GLY A 66 13.84 22.03 11.14
N GLN A 67 14.21 21.09 12.00
CA GLN A 67 14.26 19.68 11.64
C GLN A 67 13.60 18.81 12.72
N PRO A 68 12.71 17.88 12.33
CA PRO A 68 11.97 17.06 13.29
C PRO A 68 12.74 15.81 13.74
N ILE A 69 13.85 15.49 13.06
CA ILE A 69 14.71 14.34 13.33
C ILE A 69 16.18 14.77 13.19
N PRO A 70 17.13 14.06 13.81
CA PRO A 70 18.56 14.35 13.62
C PRO A 70 19.02 14.13 12.17
N GLY A 71 20.03 14.90 11.73
CA GLY A 71 20.59 14.83 10.38
C GLY A 71 20.59 16.17 9.65
N ILE A 72 20.71 16.12 8.32
CA ILE A 72 20.67 17.27 7.41
C ILE A 72 19.83 16.92 6.18
N SER A 73 19.10 17.90 5.64
CA SER A 73 18.32 17.76 4.41
C SER A 73 19.15 17.16 3.27
N GLY A 74 18.47 16.41 2.41
CA GLY A 74 19.08 15.86 1.20
C GLY A 74 19.41 16.99 0.22
N ILE A 75 20.66 17.14 -0.16
CA ILE A 75 21.11 18.08 -1.19
C ILE A 75 21.67 17.26 -2.34
N THR A 76 21.09 17.46 -3.52
CA THR A 76 21.59 16.90 -4.77
C THR A 76 22.01 18.04 -5.66
N VAL A 77 23.31 18.18 -5.86
CA VAL A 77 23.87 18.97 -6.93
C VAL A 77 24.16 17.97 -8.05
N GLY A 78 23.52 18.13 -9.21
CA GLY A 78 23.80 17.29 -10.39
C GLY A 78 25.29 17.22 -10.76
N ASP A 79 25.61 16.60 -11.90
CA ASP A 79 27.00 16.48 -12.35
C ASP A 79 27.91 15.65 -11.39
N GLY A 80 27.31 14.73 -10.62
CA GLY A 80 28.01 13.74 -9.78
C GLY A 80 28.01 14.02 -8.28
N LEU A 81 27.56 15.21 -7.82
CA LEU A 81 27.48 15.58 -6.40
C LEU A 81 26.12 15.21 -5.77
N THR A 82 25.85 13.91 -5.75
CA THR A 82 24.59 13.36 -5.24
C THR A 82 24.73 12.83 -3.80
N ASN A 83 23.60 12.67 -3.10
CA ASN A 83 23.50 12.05 -1.78
C ASN A 83 24.18 12.82 -0.63
N ILE A 84 24.18 14.16 -0.66
CA ILE A 84 24.57 14.94 0.52
C ILE A 84 23.39 14.92 1.50
N GLY A 85 23.60 14.39 2.70
CA GLY A 85 22.53 14.28 3.70
C GLY A 85 21.47 13.25 3.32
N ALA A 86 20.27 13.40 3.89
CA ALA A 86 19.14 12.54 3.58
C ALA A 86 17.82 13.29 3.68
N ALA A 87 16.87 12.95 2.80
CA ALA A 87 15.51 13.48 2.88
C ALA A 87 14.77 13.07 4.16
N GLY A 88 15.19 11.97 4.80
CA GLY A 88 14.54 11.45 6.01
C GLY A 88 13.19 10.82 5.69
N ASN A 89 13.19 9.82 4.81
CA ASN A 89 11.98 9.07 4.48
C ASN A 89 11.54 8.28 5.72
N LEU A 90 10.48 8.76 6.35
CA LEU A 90 9.85 8.08 7.47
C LEU A 90 8.64 7.34 6.95
N TYR A 91 8.76 6.02 6.87
CA TYR A 91 7.69 5.14 6.47
C TYR A 91 7.48 4.07 7.51
N HIS A 92 6.28 4.02 8.08
CA HIS A 92 5.84 2.92 8.93
C HIS A 92 4.47 2.48 8.46
N THR A 93 4.31 1.22 8.09
CA THR A 93 3.02 0.67 7.72
C THR A 93 2.75 -0.63 8.46
N VAL A 94 1.54 -0.77 8.99
CA VAL A 94 1.04 -2.01 9.55
C VAL A 94 -0.19 -2.44 8.77
N GLU A 95 -0.09 -3.57 8.10
CA GLU A 95 -1.20 -4.19 7.39
C GLU A 95 -1.67 -5.45 8.13
N ASN A 96 -2.97 -5.50 8.44
CA ASN A 96 -3.63 -6.70 8.96
C ASN A 96 -4.60 -7.21 7.89
N LYS A 97 -4.56 -8.52 7.61
CA LYS A 97 -5.53 -9.23 6.78
C LYS A 97 -6.20 -10.29 7.62
N TYR A 98 -7.52 -10.28 7.59
CA TYR A 98 -8.37 -11.33 8.15
C TYR A 98 -9.09 -11.97 6.98
N GLN A 99 -8.91 -13.26 6.77
CA GLN A 99 -9.51 -13.98 5.65
C GLN A 99 -10.26 -15.19 6.18
N VAL A 100 -11.51 -15.33 5.73
CA VAL A 100 -12.29 -16.55 5.89
C VAL A 100 -12.63 -17.02 4.49
N GLN A 101 -12.35 -18.29 4.20
CA GLN A 101 -12.75 -18.91 2.94
C GLN A 101 -13.30 -20.30 3.20
N THR A 102 -14.23 -20.71 2.35
CA THR A 102 -14.83 -22.04 2.38
C THR A 102 -14.95 -22.56 0.96
N ASN A 103 -14.61 -23.84 0.79
CA ASN A 103 -14.75 -24.57 -0.45
C ASN A 103 -15.56 -25.84 -0.18
N PHE A 104 -16.47 -26.15 -1.08
CA PHE A 104 -17.26 -27.37 -1.06
C PHE A 104 -17.03 -28.12 -2.35
N ALA A 105 -16.90 -29.43 -2.25
CA ALA A 105 -16.89 -30.36 -3.37
C ALA A 105 -18.07 -31.34 -3.17
N LEU A 106 -18.99 -31.35 -4.12
CA LEU A 106 -20.17 -32.19 -4.14
C LEU A 106 -20.17 -33.06 -5.40
N GLN A 107 -20.08 -34.38 -5.21
CA GLN A 107 -20.26 -35.33 -6.30
C GLN A 107 -21.72 -35.79 -6.36
N SER A 108 -22.42 -35.43 -7.43
CA SER A 108 -23.82 -35.80 -7.65
C SER A 108 -24.01 -36.39 -9.04
N GLY A 109 -24.11 -37.72 -9.12
CA GLY A 109 -24.27 -38.43 -10.39
C GLY A 109 -23.11 -38.17 -11.36
N THR A 110 -23.42 -37.53 -12.49
CA THR A 110 -22.44 -37.16 -13.52
C THR A 110 -21.80 -35.78 -13.30
N HIS A 111 -22.18 -35.07 -12.24
CA HIS A 111 -21.68 -33.74 -11.91
C HIS A 111 -20.69 -33.78 -10.74
N LEU A 112 -19.61 -33.01 -10.87
CA LEU A 112 -18.73 -32.66 -9.77
C LEU A 112 -18.79 -31.14 -9.57
N LEU A 113 -19.59 -30.72 -8.60
CA LEU A 113 -19.79 -29.33 -8.27
C LEU A 113 -18.75 -28.88 -7.25
N LYS A 114 -18.05 -27.79 -7.56
CA LYS A 114 -17.15 -27.07 -6.65
C LYS A 114 -17.69 -25.68 -6.45
N PHE A 115 -17.98 -25.31 -5.22
CA PHE A 115 -18.49 -23.98 -4.93
C PHE A 115 -17.95 -23.48 -3.60
N GLY A 116 -17.90 -22.18 -3.46
CA GLY A 116 -17.27 -21.60 -2.29
C GLY A 116 -17.31 -20.10 -2.29
N GLY A 117 -16.72 -19.55 -1.24
CA GLY A 117 -16.66 -18.12 -1.05
C GLY A 117 -15.52 -17.71 -0.16
N GLN A 118 -15.18 -16.44 -0.25
CA GLN A 118 -14.14 -15.79 0.51
C GLN A 118 -14.64 -14.43 0.97
N ILE A 119 -14.34 -14.10 2.22
CA ILE A 119 -14.49 -12.77 2.80
C ILE A 119 -13.13 -12.39 3.37
N MET A 120 -12.62 -11.25 2.94
CA MET A 120 -11.34 -10.73 3.42
C MET A 120 -11.49 -9.29 3.90
N ARG A 121 -11.06 -9.03 5.12
CA ARG A 121 -10.92 -7.69 5.68
C ARG A 121 -9.47 -7.27 5.66
N ILE A 122 -9.18 -6.14 5.01
CA ILE A 122 -7.84 -5.55 4.99
C ILE A 122 -7.84 -4.25 5.77
N GLN A 123 -6.87 -4.11 6.68
CA GLN A 123 -6.64 -2.93 7.50
C GLN A 123 -5.20 -2.48 7.36
N GLN A 124 -4.97 -1.33 6.74
CA GLN A 124 -3.64 -0.74 6.63
C GLN A 124 -3.58 0.54 7.47
N ASN A 125 -2.59 0.66 8.34
CA ASN A 125 -2.28 1.89 9.05
C ASN A 125 -0.89 2.33 8.63
N ALA A 126 -0.79 3.45 7.94
CA ALA A 126 0.47 3.96 7.46
C ALA A 126 0.78 5.33 8.09
N ARG A 127 2.07 5.59 8.29
CA ARG A 127 2.66 6.90 8.54
C ARG A 127 3.68 7.09 7.45
N TYR A 128 3.56 8.17 6.68
CA TYR A 128 4.44 8.43 5.57
C TYR A 128 4.77 9.91 5.52
N ALA A 129 6.05 10.25 5.67
CA ALA A 129 6.51 11.63 5.56
C ALA A 129 6.61 12.14 4.12
N GLY A 130 5.93 11.51 3.16
CA GLY A 130 5.91 11.93 1.76
C GLY A 130 7.24 11.74 1.02
N LEU A 131 7.22 11.97 -0.30
CA LEU A 131 8.40 11.84 -1.18
C LEU A 131 9.48 12.90 -0.92
N GLY A 132 9.15 13.98 -0.19
CA GLY A 132 10.12 14.97 0.25
C GLY A 132 10.86 14.59 1.53
N GLY A 133 10.38 13.57 2.26
CA GLY A 133 10.90 13.16 3.55
C GLY A 133 10.76 14.23 4.65
N ALA A 134 11.04 13.82 5.88
CA ALA A 134 10.93 14.63 7.10
C ALA A 134 11.94 15.80 7.18
N LEU A 135 13.17 15.56 6.71
CA LEU A 135 14.25 16.53 6.66
C LEU A 135 14.16 17.42 5.41
N GLY A 136 13.50 16.95 4.35
CA GLY A 136 13.39 17.68 3.10
C GLY A 136 14.54 17.42 2.13
N SER A 137 14.33 17.81 0.88
CA SER A 137 15.32 17.70 -0.20
C SER A 137 15.37 18.94 -1.09
N PHE A 138 16.57 19.22 -1.58
CA PHE A 138 16.91 20.31 -2.49
C PHE A 138 17.67 19.73 -3.69
N VAL A 139 17.25 20.08 -4.89
CA VAL A 139 17.80 19.55 -6.14
C VAL A 139 18.19 20.69 -7.06
N PHE A 140 19.44 20.66 -7.51
CA PHE A 140 20.02 21.54 -8.52
C PHE A 140 20.38 20.69 -9.74
N SER A 141 19.91 21.08 -10.93
CA SER A 141 20.00 20.22 -12.13
C SER A 141 20.69 20.88 -13.33
N GLY A 142 21.12 22.14 -13.22
CA GLY A 142 21.73 22.90 -14.31
C GLY A 142 20.71 23.49 -15.28
N GLY A 143 19.43 23.55 -14.89
CA GLY A 143 18.36 24.06 -15.75
C GLY A 143 18.41 25.58 -15.94
N TYR A 144 19.05 26.31 -15.05
CA TYR A 144 19.08 27.79 -15.07
C TYR A 144 20.41 28.34 -15.58
N SER A 145 21.53 27.76 -15.17
CA SER A 145 22.88 28.22 -15.51
C SER A 145 23.63 27.34 -16.51
N GLY A 146 23.09 26.17 -16.86
CA GLY A 146 23.74 25.18 -17.72
C GLY A 146 24.67 24.20 -16.98
N SER A 147 24.87 24.35 -15.67
CA SER A 147 25.53 23.35 -14.80
C SER A 147 24.86 23.31 -13.44
N ALA A 148 24.74 22.12 -12.84
CA ALA A 148 24.11 21.99 -11.53
C ALA A 148 24.88 22.72 -10.42
N TYR A 149 26.21 22.80 -10.55
CA TYR A 149 27.02 23.56 -9.61
C TYR A 149 26.80 25.08 -9.74
N GLY A 150 26.60 25.58 -10.96
CA GLY A 150 26.21 26.97 -11.19
C GLY A 150 24.86 27.29 -10.56
N ASP A 151 23.88 26.39 -10.73
CA ASP A 151 22.57 26.51 -10.09
C ASP A 151 22.68 26.52 -8.56
N PHE A 152 23.56 25.70 -7.98
CA PHE A 152 23.81 25.68 -6.53
C PHE A 152 24.36 27.01 -6.01
N LEU A 153 25.36 27.59 -6.69
CA LEU A 153 25.96 28.87 -6.29
C LEU A 153 24.98 30.05 -6.43
N LEU A 154 24.07 29.98 -7.39
CA LEU A 154 23.05 31.00 -7.65
C LEU A 154 21.77 30.82 -6.81
N ASP A 155 21.70 29.77 -5.97
CA ASP A 155 20.48 29.35 -5.27
C ASP A 155 19.28 29.14 -6.23
N ALA A 156 19.57 28.63 -7.43
CA ALA A 156 18.60 28.37 -8.49
C ALA A 156 18.12 26.91 -8.45
N LEU A 157 17.21 26.60 -7.51
CA LEU A 157 16.72 25.24 -7.32
C LEU A 157 15.80 24.79 -8.46
N ALA A 158 16.06 23.59 -8.98
CA ALA A 158 15.12 22.89 -9.86
C ALA A 158 13.93 22.31 -9.07
N ARG A 159 14.17 21.87 -7.83
CA ARG A 159 13.13 21.34 -6.95
C ARG A 159 13.51 21.50 -5.48
N LYS A 160 12.52 21.85 -4.67
CA LYS A 160 12.53 21.68 -3.22
C LYS A 160 11.32 20.89 -2.78
N ALA A 161 11.49 19.99 -1.83
CA ALA A 161 10.40 19.22 -1.26
C ALA A 161 10.64 19.00 0.22
N ARG A 162 9.58 19.00 1.00
CA ARG A 162 9.58 18.54 2.39
C ARG A 162 8.23 17.93 2.63
N GLY A 163 8.20 16.75 3.20
CA GLY A 163 6.93 16.17 3.59
C GLY A 163 6.66 16.36 5.06
N ALA A 164 5.39 16.21 5.40
CA ALA A 164 4.90 16.42 6.74
C ALA A 164 5.03 15.14 7.55
N ILE A 165 5.54 15.24 8.78
CA ILE A 165 5.41 14.16 9.75
C ILE A 165 4.08 14.34 10.49
N THR A 166 2.96 14.21 9.79
CA THR A 166 1.64 14.40 10.39
C THR A 166 0.81 13.13 10.25
N GLY A 167 0.27 12.68 11.39
CA GLY A 167 -0.76 11.65 11.48
C GLY A 167 -0.40 10.25 10.94
N THR A 168 -1.15 9.26 11.40
CA THR A 168 -1.27 7.98 10.70
C THR A 168 -2.55 8.02 9.87
N TRP A 169 -2.59 7.39 8.70
CA TRP A 169 -3.79 7.22 7.89
C TRP A 169 -4.18 5.74 7.89
N GLY A 170 -5.44 5.48 8.24
CA GLY A 170 -5.98 4.14 8.44
C GLY A 170 -6.87 3.73 7.29
N GLN A 171 -6.33 3.06 6.28
CA GLN A 171 -7.07 2.59 5.11
C GLN A 171 -7.77 1.26 5.37
N ARG A 172 -9.01 1.15 4.91
CA ARG A 172 -9.89 0.04 5.18
C ARG A 172 -10.68 -0.34 3.94
N HIS A 173 -10.67 -1.63 3.62
CA HIS A 173 -11.59 -2.19 2.63
C HIS A 173 -11.84 -3.69 2.85
N TRP A 174 -12.79 -4.22 2.08
CA TRP A 174 -13.14 -5.63 1.99
C TRP A 174 -12.81 -6.18 0.60
N ARG A 175 -12.53 -7.48 0.52
CA ARG A 175 -12.48 -8.24 -0.73
C ARG A 175 -13.27 -9.53 -0.53
N ASN A 176 -14.36 -9.65 -1.27
CA ASN A 176 -15.28 -10.76 -1.17
C ASN A 176 -15.36 -11.45 -2.53
N ALA A 177 -15.46 -12.77 -2.53
CA ALA A 177 -15.68 -13.51 -3.75
C ALA A 177 -16.58 -14.71 -3.49
N VAL A 178 -17.35 -15.10 -4.50
CA VAL A 178 -18.06 -16.38 -4.54
C VAL A 178 -17.83 -17.03 -5.89
N PHE A 179 -17.84 -18.35 -5.92
CA PHE A 179 -17.69 -19.09 -7.16
C PHE A 179 -18.50 -20.37 -7.15
N VAL A 180 -18.82 -20.82 -8.35
CA VAL A 180 -19.37 -22.13 -8.65
C VAL A 180 -18.70 -22.66 -9.91
N GLN A 181 -18.34 -23.94 -9.90
CA GLN A 181 -17.79 -24.68 -11.01
C GLN A 181 -18.46 -26.06 -11.05
N ASP A 182 -18.77 -26.53 -12.26
CA ASP A 182 -19.35 -27.83 -12.53
C ASP A 182 -18.51 -28.56 -13.57
N ASP A 183 -17.97 -29.71 -13.20
CA ASP A 183 -17.37 -30.65 -14.13
C ASP A 183 -18.41 -31.72 -14.48
N TRP A 184 -19.10 -31.55 -15.61
CA TRP A 184 -20.24 -32.36 -16.03
C TRP A 184 -19.87 -33.41 -17.06
N LYS A 185 -19.97 -34.69 -16.69
CA LYS A 185 -19.79 -35.83 -17.62
C LYS A 185 -21.04 -36.05 -18.45
N LEU A 186 -21.17 -35.32 -19.55
CA LEU A 186 -22.31 -35.40 -20.45
C LEU A 186 -22.39 -36.77 -21.16
N ARG A 187 -21.24 -37.32 -21.57
CA ARG A 187 -21.11 -38.67 -22.14
C ARG A 187 -19.83 -39.34 -21.63
N ARG A 188 -19.65 -40.65 -21.88
CA ARG A 188 -18.44 -41.40 -21.46
C ARG A 188 -17.13 -40.81 -22.00
N ASN A 189 -17.20 -40.04 -23.08
CA ASN A 189 -16.07 -39.40 -23.77
C ASN A 189 -16.21 -37.86 -23.87
N LEU A 190 -17.15 -37.25 -23.15
CA LEU A 190 -17.38 -35.80 -23.20
C LEU A 190 -17.66 -35.27 -21.80
N THR A 191 -16.77 -34.41 -21.31
CA THR A 191 -16.94 -33.65 -20.07
C THR A 191 -16.99 -32.17 -20.42
N LEU A 192 -17.97 -31.46 -19.87
CA LEU A 192 -18.10 -30.01 -19.98
C LEU A 192 -17.70 -29.38 -18.66
N ASN A 193 -16.85 -28.36 -18.70
CA ASN A 193 -16.39 -27.63 -17.53
C ASN A 193 -17.03 -26.23 -17.56
N LEU A 194 -17.94 -25.96 -16.63
CA LEU A 194 -18.61 -24.67 -16.51
C LEU A 194 -18.17 -24.00 -15.22
N GLY A 195 -17.85 -22.71 -15.27
CA GLY A 195 -17.47 -21.97 -14.07
C GLY A 195 -17.96 -20.54 -14.12
N LEU A 196 -18.27 -20.01 -12.94
CA LEU A 196 -18.58 -18.60 -12.74
C LEU A 196 -18.02 -18.16 -11.40
N ARG A 197 -17.25 -17.08 -11.43
CA ARG A 197 -16.79 -16.38 -10.23
C ARG A 197 -17.30 -14.95 -10.24
N TRP A 198 -17.73 -14.48 -9.08
CA TRP A 198 -18.00 -13.08 -8.81
C TRP A 198 -17.05 -12.58 -7.73
N GLU A 199 -16.48 -11.40 -7.94
CA GLU A 199 -15.61 -10.74 -6.98
C GLU A 199 -16.08 -9.31 -6.71
N TYR A 200 -15.93 -8.87 -5.47
CA TYR A 200 -16.25 -7.52 -5.05
C TYR A 200 -15.15 -6.99 -4.14
N ILE A 201 -14.52 -5.91 -4.59
CA ILE A 201 -13.56 -5.15 -3.80
C ILE A 201 -14.27 -3.88 -3.37
N SER A 202 -14.49 -3.73 -2.06
CA SER A 202 -15.09 -2.50 -1.55
C SER A 202 -14.13 -1.34 -1.77
N PRO A 203 -14.65 -0.12 -1.95
CA PRO A 203 -13.80 1.03 -2.04
C PRO A 203 -13.05 1.25 -0.72
N LEU A 204 -11.86 1.81 -0.83
CA LEU A 204 -11.05 2.22 0.30
C LEU A 204 -11.69 3.44 0.99
N TYR A 205 -11.68 3.43 2.32
CA TYR A 205 -12.02 4.58 3.15
C TYR A 205 -11.00 4.74 4.28
N GLU A 206 -10.76 5.99 4.69
CA GLU A 206 -9.89 6.32 5.82
C GLU A 206 -10.70 6.33 7.13
N VAL A 207 -10.18 5.71 8.19
CA VAL A 207 -10.93 5.47 9.45
C VAL A 207 -11.34 6.75 10.17
N ALA A 208 -10.63 7.85 10.00
CA ALA A 208 -10.92 9.13 10.64
C ALA A 208 -11.26 10.25 9.63
N ASP A 209 -11.62 9.88 8.39
CA ASP A 209 -12.09 10.81 7.36
C ASP A 209 -11.10 11.95 7.03
N ARG A 210 -9.80 11.70 7.18
CA ARG A 210 -8.73 12.69 6.91
C ARG A 210 -8.20 12.66 5.49
N GLN A 211 -8.75 11.81 4.64
CA GLN A 211 -8.39 11.74 3.23
C GLN A 211 -9.52 12.31 2.39
N LEU A 212 -9.19 13.19 1.46
CA LEU A 212 -10.11 13.71 0.46
C LEU A 212 -9.64 13.27 -0.93
N ASN A 213 -10.52 13.39 -1.91
CA ASN A 213 -10.20 13.18 -3.31
C ASN A 213 -10.46 14.47 -4.09
N VAL A 214 -9.91 14.58 -5.29
CA VAL A 214 -10.12 15.73 -6.17
C VAL A 214 -10.70 15.22 -7.48
N ASP A 215 -11.81 15.81 -7.89
CA ASP A 215 -12.33 15.64 -9.25
C ASP A 215 -11.37 16.35 -10.22
N ILE A 216 -10.67 15.57 -11.04
CA ILE A 216 -9.66 16.09 -11.98
C ILE A 216 -10.26 16.90 -13.14
N PHE A 217 -11.57 16.80 -13.38
CA PHE A 217 -12.24 17.56 -14.44
C PHE A 217 -12.83 18.87 -13.91
N THR A 218 -13.36 18.86 -12.69
CA THR A 218 -14.00 20.06 -12.10
C THR A 218 -13.13 20.80 -11.08
N GLY A 219 -12.02 20.19 -10.64
CA GLY A 219 -11.16 20.70 -9.56
C GLY A 219 -11.81 20.67 -8.18
N LYS A 220 -13.02 20.12 -8.04
CA LYS A 220 -13.75 20.10 -6.77
C LYS A 220 -13.16 19.06 -5.82
N LEU A 221 -13.05 19.46 -4.55
CA LEU A 221 -12.67 18.56 -3.46
C LEU A 221 -13.86 17.70 -3.06
N ILE A 222 -13.64 16.39 -2.99
CA ILE A 222 -14.60 15.39 -2.54
C ILE A 222 -14.20 14.98 -1.13
N TYR A 223 -15.01 15.38 -0.15
CA TYR A 223 -14.80 15.04 1.24
C TYR A 223 -15.50 13.71 1.60
N PRO A 224 -14.94 12.93 2.55
CA PRO A 224 -15.63 11.76 3.08
C PRO A 224 -16.99 12.14 3.66
N GLY A 225 -18.00 11.29 3.47
CA GLY A 225 -19.36 11.52 3.93
C GLY A 225 -20.18 12.48 3.07
N GLN A 226 -19.53 13.37 2.30
CA GLN A 226 -20.17 14.22 1.29
C GLN A 226 -20.13 13.61 -0.11
N SER A 227 -19.35 12.53 -0.30
CA SER A 227 -19.38 11.75 -1.53
C SER A 227 -20.72 10.99 -1.65
N GLU A 228 -21.19 10.83 -2.90
CA GLU A 228 -22.30 9.92 -3.25
C GLU A 228 -22.04 8.45 -2.83
N TYR A 229 -20.79 8.12 -2.49
CA TYR A 229 -20.37 6.79 -2.00
C TYR A 229 -20.10 6.75 -0.49
N GLY A 230 -20.60 7.74 0.26
CA GLY A 230 -20.43 7.85 1.70
C GLY A 230 -18.99 8.17 2.08
N ARG A 231 -18.36 7.35 2.92
CA ARG A 231 -16.96 7.54 3.37
C ARG A 231 -15.93 7.17 2.30
N ALA A 232 -16.35 6.41 1.30
CA ALA A 232 -15.53 6.13 0.13
C ALA A 232 -15.49 7.35 -0.79
N LEU A 233 -14.35 7.51 -1.47
CA LEU A 233 -14.10 8.68 -2.31
C LEU A 233 -14.18 8.36 -3.82
N TYR A 234 -14.65 7.16 -4.16
CA TYR A 234 -14.79 6.70 -5.53
C TYR A 234 -15.87 5.61 -5.65
N LYS A 235 -16.35 5.44 -6.87
CA LYS A 235 -17.45 4.54 -7.21
C LYS A 235 -17.07 3.06 -7.00
N PRO A 236 -17.85 2.28 -6.24
CA PRO A 236 -17.65 0.84 -6.18
C PRO A 236 -18.01 0.18 -7.52
N TYR A 237 -17.27 -0.87 -7.88
CA TYR A 237 -17.58 -1.69 -9.05
C TYR A 237 -18.09 -3.06 -8.61
N HIS A 238 -19.30 -3.41 -9.06
CA HIS A 238 -20.00 -4.64 -8.64
C HIS A 238 -20.12 -5.70 -9.73
N LYS A 239 -19.68 -5.40 -10.96
CA LYS A 239 -19.92 -6.23 -12.15
C LYS A 239 -18.74 -7.13 -12.53
N GLN A 240 -17.87 -7.45 -11.58
CA GLN A 240 -16.70 -8.27 -11.82
C GLN A 240 -17.08 -9.75 -11.82
N PHE A 241 -17.65 -10.18 -12.95
CA PHE A 241 -17.96 -11.59 -13.24
C PHE A 241 -16.88 -12.19 -14.13
N MET A 242 -16.50 -13.42 -13.85
CA MET A 242 -15.48 -14.18 -14.57
C MET A 242 -16.06 -15.55 -14.92
N PRO A 243 -16.79 -15.67 -16.05
CA PRO A 243 -17.28 -16.94 -16.54
C PRO A 243 -16.15 -17.73 -17.22
N THR A 244 -16.20 -19.05 -17.12
CA THR A 244 -15.28 -19.99 -17.80
C THR A 244 -16.06 -21.14 -18.40
N ILE A 245 -15.68 -21.56 -19.60
CA ILE A 245 -16.25 -22.72 -20.31
C ILE A 245 -15.12 -23.50 -20.98
N GLY A 246 -15.16 -24.83 -20.91
CA GLY A 246 -14.19 -25.72 -21.57
C GLY A 246 -14.56 -27.18 -21.43
#